data_AF-A0A316MPX1-F1
#
_entry.id   AF-A0A316MPX1-F1
#
_cell.length_a   1.000
_cell.length_b   1.000
_cell.length_c   1.000
_cell.angle_alpha   90.00
_cell.angle_beta   90.00
_cell.angle_gamma   90.00
#
_symmetry.space_group_name_H-M   'P 1'
#
loop_
_entity.id
_entity.type
_entity.pdbx_description
1 polymer ?
#
loop_
_entity_poly.entity_id
_entity_poly.type
_entity_poly.pdbx_seq_one_letter_code
_entity_poly.pdbx_strand_id
1 'polypeptide(L)'
;MPKKHSAVYYVYKRGEGFQPQKKAHTVKNDLGLDLFAYDNALYEGQTGLQIHDRLDLPGLNDRIILLGGMEKLREIMEDNIQKNGLSPRYTRPDEKKQDVFPSDKDENIVFATEASGQKHYYYRFYNENGIELFTRNSDKEYFATVYVKCNGYMLGIDQKHRLDDILKKLPAFEGGVYGEVERQFNAAIENPDRYADLGFARILDRMEEARAHNAPIIERREAEYEQHQIEHAEQECREKEAAEKEYTEAIAKAEKALLAGETVANPKINGKSLLLQLFREHNIELPLRTQGWVNNSLSSFSYRDGCFQARCCGRLSDLFMNGIIRLHEAVLTKQQFLENTNTDEEEIEADAVPCEDNGIEP
;
A
#
# COMPACT_ATOMS: atom_id res chain seq x y z
N MET A 1 -40.84 36.82 -32.66
CA MET A 1 -40.28 35.46 -32.54
C MET A 1 -38.77 35.59 -32.41
N PRO A 2 -38.11 35.01 -31.40
CA PRO A 2 -36.64 35.00 -31.38
C PRO A 2 -36.16 34.32 -32.66
N LYS A 3 -35.34 35.01 -33.47
CA LYS A 3 -34.81 34.44 -34.72
C LYS A 3 -34.04 33.18 -34.33
N LYS A 4 -34.45 32.00 -34.85
CA LYS A 4 -33.70 30.76 -34.66
C LYS A 4 -32.32 30.96 -35.28
N HIS A 5 -31.28 30.76 -34.49
CA HIS A 5 -29.89 30.90 -34.93
C HIS A 5 -29.05 29.78 -34.32
N SER A 6 -27.97 29.41 -35.00
CA SER A 6 -27.01 28.37 -34.62
C SER A 6 -26.46 28.55 -33.20
N ALA A 7 -26.01 27.44 -32.61
CA ALA A 7 -25.22 27.45 -31.37
C ALA A 7 -23.74 27.85 -31.62
N VAL A 8 -23.32 27.93 -32.88
CA VAL A 8 -21.99 28.34 -33.33
C VAL A 8 -21.96 29.86 -33.55
N TYR A 9 -20.84 30.49 -33.18
CA TYR A 9 -20.60 31.91 -33.37
C TYR A 9 -19.60 32.09 -34.51
N TYR A 10 -19.84 33.07 -35.37
CA TYR A 10 -19.01 33.34 -36.53
C TYR A 10 -18.52 34.78 -36.50
N VAL A 11 -17.20 34.96 -36.58
CA VAL A 11 -16.56 36.27 -36.72
C VAL A 11 -16.27 36.51 -38.18
N TYR A 12 -16.69 37.66 -38.71
CA TYR A 12 -16.38 38.08 -40.07
C TYR A 12 -15.02 38.79 -40.09
N LYS A 13 -14.10 38.26 -40.89
CA LYS A 13 -12.80 38.87 -41.16
C LYS A 13 -12.71 39.28 -42.62
N ARG A 14 -12.33 40.54 -42.86
CA ARG A 14 -12.20 41.08 -44.22
C ARG A 14 -11.15 40.27 -44.99
N GLY A 15 -11.55 39.67 -46.10
CA GLY A 15 -10.70 38.82 -46.94
C GLY A 15 -10.71 37.32 -46.60
N GLU A 16 -11.12 36.95 -45.38
CA GLU A 16 -11.19 35.54 -44.92
C GLU A 16 -12.64 35.04 -44.74
N GLY A 17 -13.62 35.94 -44.76
CA GLY A 17 -15.04 35.61 -44.59
C GLY A 17 -15.39 35.25 -43.15
N PHE A 18 -16.45 34.45 -42.98
CA PHE A 18 -16.97 34.04 -41.68
C PHE A 18 -16.18 32.87 -41.09
N GLN A 19 -15.66 33.04 -39.88
CA GLN A 19 -14.84 32.07 -39.18
C GLN A 19 -15.50 31.61 -37.88
N PRO A 20 -15.77 30.30 -37.69
CA PRO A 20 -16.43 29.78 -36.50
C PRO A 20 -15.54 29.87 -35.26
N GLN A 21 -16.11 30.19 -34.09
CA GLN A 21 -15.36 30.36 -32.83
C GLN A 21 -15.87 29.47 -31.70
N LYS A 22 -15.01 28.53 -31.23
CA LYS A 22 -15.33 27.56 -30.16
C LYS A 22 -15.58 28.24 -28.80
N LYS A 23 -14.75 29.25 -28.47
CA LYS A 23 -14.73 29.96 -27.17
C LYS A 23 -15.69 31.15 -27.06
N ALA A 24 -16.40 31.50 -28.13
CA ALA A 24 -17.34 32.61 -28.13
C ALA A 24 -18.62 32.28 -27.33
N HIS A 25 -19.22 33.31 -26.73
CA HIS A 25 -20.41 33.21 -25.90
C HIS A 25 -21.32 34.44 -26.02
N THR A 26 -22.64 34.25 -25.88
CA THR A 26 -23.64 35.32 -25.93
C THR A 26 -23.46 36.34 -24.80
N VAL A 27 -23.65 37.61 -25.13
CA VAL A 27 -23.67 38.74 -24.19
C VAL A 27 -25.08 39.33 -24.14
N LYS A 28 -25.70 39.26 -22.96
CA LYS A 28 -27.01 39.89 -22.72
C LYS A 28 -26.85 41.41 -22.64
N ASN A 29 -27.75 42.15 -23.26
CA ASN A 29 -27.72 43.61 -23.30
C ASN A 29 -29.15 44.15 -23.45
N ASP A 30 -29.33 45.41 -23.04
CA ASP A 30 -30.61 46.13 -23.13
C ASP A 30 -30.74 46.96 -24.42
N LEU A 31 -29.76 46.86 -25.33
CA LEU A 31 -29.72 47.59 -26.60
C LEU A 31 -30.55 46.90 -27.70
N GLY A 32 -31.07 45.70 -27.44
CA GLY A 32 -31.84 44.91 -28.39
C GLY A 32 -30.99 44.33 -29.53
N LEU A 33 -29.68 44.19 -29.33
CA LEU A 33 -28.74 43.60 -30.28
C LEU A 33 -28.44 42.13 -29.92
N ASP A 34 -28.25 41.27 -30.92
CA ASP A 34 -27.67 39.93 -30.69
C ASP A 34 -26.15 40.07 -30.59
N LEU A 35 -25.63 40.14 -29.36
CA LEU A 35 -24.21 40.32 -29.11
C LEU A 35 -23.55 39.02 -28.66
N PHE A 36 -22.31 38.82 -29.10
CA PHE A 36 -21.44 37.79 -28.56
C PHE A 36 -20.03 38.31 -28.33
N ALA A 37 -19.36 37.72 -27.36
CA ALA A 37 -17.99 38.04 -27.00
C ALA A 37 -17.03 37.00 -27.57
N TYR A 38 -15.92 37.48 -28.11
CA TYR A 38 -14.78 36.67 -28.52
C TYR A 38 -13.51 37.51 -28.38
N ASP A 39 -12.44 36.93 -27.83
CA ASP A 39 -11.14 37.60 -27.70
C ASP A 39 -11.21 39.02 -27.09
N ASN A 40 -11.95 39.16 -25.98
CA ASN A 40 -12.18 40.40 -25.25
C ASN A 40 -12.88 41.54 -26.05
N ALA A 41 -13.51 41.25 -27.19
CA ALA A 41 -14.22 42.22 -28.02
C ALA A 41 -15.70 41.83 -28.20
N LEU A 42 -16.55 42.80 -28.55
CA LEU A 42 -17.98 42.58 -28.80
C LEU A 42 -18.27 42.52 -30.30
N TYR A 43 -19.06 41.53 -30.68
CA TYR A 43 -19.47 41.28 -32.06
C TYR A 43 -20.98 41.21 -32.17
N GLU A 44 -21.49 41.58 -33.35
CA GLU A 44 -22.91 41.47 -33.69
C GLU A 44 -23.19 40.15 -34.41
N GLY A 45 -24.26 39.46 -34.02
CA GLY A 45 -24.55 38.10 -34.44
C GLY A 45 -24.93 37.91 -35.92
N GLN A 46 -25.68 38.84 -36.52
CA GLN A 46 -26.18 38.74 -37.90
C GLN A 46 -25.09 39.02 -38.93
N THR A 47 -24.15 39.89 -38.61
CA THR A 47 -23.05 40.36 -39.48
C THR A 47 -21.72 39.71 -39.13
N GLY A 48 -21.57 39.17 -37.92
CA GLY A 48 -20.29 38.67 -37.40
C GLY A 48 -19.22 39.77 -37.23
N LEU A 49 -19.59 41.05 -37.35
CA LEU A 49 -18.67 42.16 -37.27
C LEU A 49 -18.35 42.54 -35.84
N GLN A 50 -17.11 42.96 -35.60
CA GLN A 50 -16.71 43.56 -34.36
C GLN A 50 -17.31 44.97 -34.24
N ILE A 51 -18.15 45.19 -33.23
CA ILE A 51 -18.79 46.47 -32.96
C ILE A 51 -18.11 47.23 -31.83
N HIS A 52 -17.37 46.53 -30.95
CA HIS A 52 -16.58 47.13 -29.89
C HIS A 52 -15.29 46.37 -29.65
N ASP A 53 -14.21 47.06 -29.27
CA ASP A 53 -12.88 46.51 -29.03
C ASP A 53 -12.70 45.95 -27.63
N ARG A 54 -13.65 46.20 -26.74
CA ARG A 54 -13.63 45.76 -25.35
C ARG A 54 -14.94 45.10 -24.96
N LEU A 55 -14.88 44.22 -23.96
CA LEU A 55 -16.04 43.58 -23.36
C LEU A 55 -16.72 44.50 -22.33
N ASP A 56 -17.21 45.65 -22.77
CA ASP A 56 -17.87 46.66 -21.92
C ASP A 56 -19.09 47.28 -22.63
N LEU A 57 -20.28 47.00 -22.09
CA LEU A 57 -21.54 47.52 -22.63
C LEU A 57 -21.68 49.05 -22.49
N PRO A 58 -21.23 49.71 -21.39
CA PRO A 58 -21.29 51.16 -21.30
C PRO A 58 -20.45 51.85 -22.40
N GLY A 59 -19.22 51.39 -22.62
CA GLY A 59 -18.35 51.92 -23.67
C GLY A 59 -18.90 51.67 -25.08
N LEU A 60 -19.53 50.52 -25.32
CA LEU A 60 -20.27 50.28 -26.55
C LEU A 60 -21.41 51.29 -26.73
N ASN A 61 -22.18 51.59 -25.69
CA ASN A 61 -23.28 52.56 -25.77
C ASN A 61 -22.77 53.98 -26.13
N ASP A 62 -21.69 54.43 -25.49
CA ASP A 62 -21.06 55.72 -25.81
C ASP A 62 -20.58 55.76 -27.27
N ARG A 63 -19.99 54.65 -27.75
CA ARG A 63 -19.57 54.50 -29.15
C ARG A 63 -20.75 54.55 -30.11
N ILE A 64 -21.88 53.94 -29.77
CA ILE A 64 -23.10 53.98 -30.60
C ILE A 64 -23.62 55.41 -30.71
N ILE A 65 -23.62 56.16 -29.60
CA ILE A 65 -24.01 57.59 -29.61
C ILE A 65 -23.09 58.38 -30.55
N LEU A 66 -21.77 58.16 -30.46
CA LEU A 66 -20.78 58.80 -31.34
C LEU A 66 -20.94 58.44 -32.82
N LEU A 67 -21.41 57.22 -33.13
CA LEU A 67 -21.67 56.77 -34.50
C LEU A 67 -22.93 57.40 -35.12
N GLY A 68 -23.70 58.21 -34.38
CA GLY A 68 -24.97 58.76 -34.83
C GLY A 68 -26.20 58.00 -34.34
N GLY A 69 -26.04 57.17 -33.31
CA GLY A 69 -27.11 56.43 -32.64
C GLY A 69 -27.43 55.07 -33.27
N MET A 70 -28.42 54.40 -32.67
CA MET A 70 -28.83 53.05 -33.05
C MET A 70 -29.31 52.94 -34.50
N GLU A 71 -29.93 53.97 -35.04
CA GLU A 71 -30.43 53.95 -36.42
C GLU A 71 -29.27 53.88 -37.41
N LYS A 72 -28.21 54.66 -37.18
CA LYS A 72 -27.04 54.63 -38.05
C LYS A 72 -26.29 53.31 -37.96
N LEU A 73 -26.25 52.70 -36.77
CA LEU A 73 -25.69 51.37 -36.59
C LEU A 73 -26.50 50.31 -37.36
N ARG A 74 -27.83 50.37 -37.33
CA ARG A 74 -28.69 49.45 -38.11
C ARG A 74 -28.47 49.59 -39.61
N GLU A 75 -28.37 50.82 -40.12
CA GLU A 75 -28.04 51.08 -41.53
C GLU A 75 -26.70 50.44 -41.91
N ILE A 76 -25.66 50.58 -41.08
CA ILE A 76 -24.35 49.94 -41.30
C ILE A 76 -24.47 48.41 -41.30
N MET A 77 -25.27 47.83 -40.40
CA MET A 77 -25.50 46.38 -40.35
C MET A 77 -26.23 45.89 -41.62
N GLU A 78 -27.28 46.60 -42.06
CA GLU A 78 -28.02 46.27 -43.28
C GLU A 78 -27.14 46.35 -44.52
N ASP A 79 -26.35 47.41 -44.65
CA ASP A 79 -25.34 47.58 -45.68
C ASP A 79 -24.34 46.42 -45.69
N ASN A 80 -23.91 45.97 -44.52
CA ASN A 80 -22.98 44.86 -44.39
C ASN A 80 -23.63 43.54 -44.81
N ILE A 81 -24.86 43.28 -44.40
CA ILE A 81 -25.63 42.10 -44.79
C ILE A 81 -25.84 42.08 -46.30
N GLN A 82 -26.14 43.23 -46.93
CA GLN A 82 -26.27 43.31 -48.38
C GLN A 82 -24.95 43.01 -49.11
N LYS A 83 -23.81 43.46 -48.57
CA LYS A 83 -22.49 43.28 -49.18
C LYS A 83 -21.88 41.89 -48.97
N ASN A 84 -22.04 41.33 -47.76
CA ASN A 84 -21.32 40.15 -47.29
C ASN A 84 -22.22 38.95 -46.97
N GLY A 85 -23.54 39.13 -47.03
CA GLY A 85 -24.52 38.13 -46.62
C GLY A 85 -24.70 38.04 -45.11
N LEU A 86 -25.72 37.28 -44.71
CA LEU A 86 -25.97 36.93 -43.32
C LEU A 86 -24.90 35.96 -42.80
N SER A 87 -24.52 36.12 -41.54
CA SER A 87 -23.69 35.18 -40.82
C SER A 87 -24.22 33.76 -40.92
N PRO A 88 -23.36 32.73 -41.09
CA PRO A 88 -23.76 31.32 -41.07
C PRO A 88 -24.55 30.95 -39.82
N ARG A 89 -24.34 31.68 -38.72
CA ARG A 89 -25.16 31.60 -37.50
C ARG A 89 -26.66 31.72 -37.78
N TYR A 90 -27.05 32.56 -38.74
CA TYR A 90 -28.45 32.81 -39.10
C TYR A 90 -28.92 32.03 -40.32
N THR A 91 -28.01 31.62 -41.20
CA THR A 91 -28.36 30.80 -42.37
C THR A 91 -28.39 29.30 -42.06
N ARG A 92 -27.81 28.86 -40.94
CA ARG A 92 -27.75 27.45 -40.48
C ARG A 92 -28.25 27.32 -39.03
N PRO A 93 -29.55 27.54 -38.76
CA PRO A 93 -30.07 27.63 -37.39
C PRO A 93 -29.94 26.33 -36.58
N ASP A 94 -29.87 25.17 -37.23
CA ASP A 94 -29.80 23.86 -36.58
C ASP A 94 -28.35 23.35 -36.37
N GLU A 95 -27.33 24.11 -36.81
CA GLU A 95 -25.92 23.75 -36.69
C GLU A 95 -25.47 23.79 -35.22
N LYS A 96 -24.86 22.69 -34.76
CA LYS A 96 -24.37 22.51 -33.39
C LYS A 96 -22.86 22.70 -33.35
N LYS A 97 -22.33 23.07 -32.17
CA LYS A 97 -20.86 23.20 -31.97
C LYS A 97 -20.08 21.94 -32.34
N GLN A 98 -20.64 20.75 -32.13
CA GLN A 98 -20.00 19.47 -32.46
C GLN A 98 -19.87 19.22 -33.98
N ASP A 99 -20.72 19.85 -34.80
CA ASP A 99 -20.71 19.65 -36.26
C ASP A 99 -19.54 20.42 -36.91
N VAL A 100 -19.01 21.44 -36.21
CA VAL A 100 -17.93 22.31 -36.66
C VAL A 100 -16.63 22.05 -35.88
N PHE A 101 -16.72 21.69 -34.60
CA PHE A 101 -15.59 21.42 -33.73
C PHE A 101 -15.64 19.95 -33.24
N PRO A 102 -14.81 19.05 -33.80
CA PRO A 102 -14.75 17.66 -33.33
C PRO A 102 -14.38 17.60 -31.84
N SER A 103 -14.89 16.56 -31.17
CA SER A 103 -14.66 16.31 -29.74
C SER A 103 -13.21 15.87 -29.50
N ASP A 104 -12.55 16.43 -28.49
CA ASP A 104 -11.21 16.01 -28.04
C ASP A 104 -11.26 14.68 -27.24
N LYS A 105 -12.44 14.09 -27.03
CA LYS A 105 -12.60 12.81 -26.34
C LYS A 105 -12.28 11.65 -27.29
N ASP A 106 -11.28 10.86 -26.95
CA ASP A 106 -10.99 9.59 -27.61
C ASP A 106 -12.15 8.61 -27.37
N GLU A 107 -12.84 8.21 -28.42
CA GLU A 107 -13.98 7.27 -28.39
C GLU A 107 -13.58 5.87 -27.89
N ASN A 108 -12.28 5.59 -27.82
CA ASN A 108 -11.77 4.32 -27.29
C ASN A 108 -11.60 4.35 -25.77
N ILE A 109 -11.72 5.51 -25.11
CA ILE A 109 -11.66 5.57 -23.65
C ILE A 109 -13.05 5.34 -23.07
N VAL A 110 -13.22 4.23 -22.34
CA VAL A 110 -14.46 3.85 -21.66
C VAL A 110 -14.26 3.79 -20.14
N PHE A 111 -15.33 4.01 -19.39
CA PHE A 111 -15.34 3.90 -17.94
C PHE A 111 -16.13 2.67 -17.51
N ALA A 112 -15.52 1.78 -16.72
CA ALA A 112 -16.12 0.50 -16.33
C ALA A 112 -15.69 0.04 -14.93
N THR A 113 -16.43 -0.94 -14.39
CA THR A 113 -16.19 -1.51 -13.05
C THR A 113 -15.58 -2.91 -13.18
N GLU A 114 -14.62 -3.24 -12.34
CA GLU A 114 -14.00 -4.57 -12.29
C GLU A 114 -14.79 -5.57 -11.45
N ALA A 115 -14.45 -6.85 -11.57
CA ALA A 115 -14.95 -7.91 -10.68
C ALA A 115 -14.66 -7.63 -9.19
N SER A 116 -13.57 -6.90 -8.89
CA SER A 116 -13.25 -6.42 -7.54
C SER A 116 -14.21 -5.33 -7.02
N GLY A 117 -14.93 -4.66 -7.92
CA GLY A 117 -15.78 -3.51 -7.64
C GLY A 117 -15.14 -2.14 -7.87
N GLN A 118 -13.85 -2.09 -8.23
CA GLN A 118 -13.16 -0.83 -8.50
C GLN A 118 -13.52 -0.28 -9.88
N LYS A 119 -13.61 1.05 -10.00
CA LYS A 119 -13.92 1.74 -11.25
C LYS A 119 -12.67 2.32 -11.89
N HIS A 120 -12.49 2.11 -13.19
CA HIS A 120 -11.30 2.52 -13.93
C HIS A 120 -11.63 3.02 -15.35
N TYR A 121 -10.71 3.77 -15.93
CA TYR A 121 -10.73 4.12 -17.35
C TYR A 121 -9.94 3.08 -18.16
N TYR A 122 -10.55 2.64 -19.26
CA TYR A 122 -10.02 1.63 -20.14
C TYR A 122 -9.91 2.14 -21.55
N TYR A 123 -8.86 1.74 -22.26
CA TYR A 123 -8.74 1.88 -23.69
C TYR A 123 -9.30 0.61 -24.37
N ARG A 124 -10.30 0.79 -25.22
CA ARG A 124 -10.94 -0.24 -26.03
C ARG A 124 -10.13 -0.45 -27.31
N PHE A 125 -9.85 -1.71 -27.64
CA PHE A 125 -9.22 -2.12 -28.89
C PHE A 125 -9.78 -3.46 -29.36
N TYR A 126 -9.42 -3.88 -30.57
CA TYR A 126 -9.84 -5.16 -31.14
C TYR A 126 -8.61 -5.99 -31.48
N ASN A 127 -8.67 -7.30 -31.24
CA ASN A 127 -7.64 -8.21 -31.73
C ASN A 127 -7.85 -8.57 -33.21
N GLU A 128 -6.92 -9.34 -33.78
CA GLU A 128 -6.95 -9.82 -35.17
C GLU A 128 -8.20 -10.65 -35.53
N ASN A 129 -8.85 -11.26 -34.54
CA ASN A 129 -10.07 -12.05 -34.70
C ASN A 129 -11.35 -11.22 -34.47
N GLY A 130 -11.23 -9.90 -34.30
CA GLY A 130 -12.35 -8.99 -34.07
C GLY A 130 -12.95 -9.03 -32.66
N ILE A 131 -12.26 -9.66 -31.70
CA ILE A 131 -12.69 -9.70 -30.30
C ILE A 131 -12.42 -8.33 -29.66
N GLU A 132 -13.46 -7.74 -29.06
CA GLU A 132 -13.36 -6.50 -28.29
C GLU A 132 -12.63 -6.74 -26.97
N LEU A 133 -11.54 -6.00 -26.75
CA LEU A 133 -10.65 -6.10 -25.61
C LEU A 133 -10.37 -4.72 -25.02
N PHE A 134 -9.90 -4.71 -23.79
CA PHE A 134 -9.66 -3.48 -23.04
C PHE A 134 -8.32 -3.52 -22.30
N THR A 135 -7.65 -2.38 -22.17
CA THR A 135 -6.42 -2.21 -21.37
C THR A 135 -6.53 -0.97 -20.49
N ARG A 136 -5.87 -0.94 -19.33
CA ARG A 136 -5.91 0.23 -18.44
C ARG A 136 -4.93 1.29 -18.91
N ASN A 137 -5.32 2.57 -18.78
CA ASN A 137 -4.51 3.73 -19.21
C ASN A 137 -3.31 4.02 -18.27
N SER A 138 -3.27 3.43 -17.07
CA SER A 138 -2.29 3.75 -16.03
C SER A 138 -1.01 2.92 -16.05
N ASP A 139 -0.99 1.81 -16.79
CA ASP A 139 0.09 0.84 -16.66
C ASP A 139 1.19 1.15 -17.69
N LYS A 140 2.39 1.50 -17.20
CA LYS A 140 3.59 1.78 -18.02
C LYS A 140 3.99 0.59 -18.92
N GLU A 141 3.43 -0.58 -18.65
CA GLU A 141 3.45 -1.74 -19.54
C GLU A 141 2.06 -1.85 -20.17
N TYR A 142 1.87 -1.24 -21.34
CA TYR A 142 0.59 -1.13 -22.08
C TYR A 142 -0.19 -2.44 -22.32
N PHE A 143 0.35 -3.58 -21.89
CA PHE A 143 -0.12 -4.91 -22.21
C PHE A 143 0.05 -5.89 -21.04
N ALA A 144 0.28 -5.51 -19.78
CA ALA A 144 0.45 -6.54 -18.73
C ALA A 144 -0.84 -7.34 -18.45
N THR A 145 -2.02 -6.76 -18.66
CA THR A 145 -3.31 -7.42 -18.42
C THR A 145 -4.33 -6.97 -19.46
N VAL A 146 -5.00 -7.92 -20.08
CA VAL A 146 -6.10 -7.66 -21.03
C VAL A 146 -7.41 -7.88 -20.31
N TYR A 147 -8.35 -6.95 -20.49
CA TYR A 147 -9.67 -7.04 -19.89
C TYR A 147 -10.72 -7.42 -20.91
N VAL A 148 -11.63 -8.30 -20.50
CA VAL A 148 -12.82 -8.70 -21.27
C VAL A 148 -14.06 -8.30 -20.50
N LYS A 149 -15.06 -7.78 -21.22
CA LYS A 149 -16.34 -7.40 -20.63
C LYS A 149 -17.18 -8.65 -20.33
N CYS A 150 -17.72 -8.74 -19.12
CA CYS A 150 -18.56 -9.84 -18.67
C CYS A 150 -19.64 -9.33 -17.71
N ASN A 151 -20.90 -9.41 -18.10
CA ASN A 151 -22.08 -8.99 -17.31
C ASN A 151 -21.94 -7.60 -16.65
N GLY A 152 -21.48 -6.59 -17.41
CA GLY A 152 -21.28 -5.22 -16.90
C GLY A 152 -19.98 -4.99 -16.11
N TYR A 153 -19.19 -6.05 -15.88
CA TYR A 153 -17.89 -6.00 -15.23
C TYR A 153 -16.74 -6.20 -16.22
N MET A 154 -15.54 -5.80 -15.80
CA MET A 154 -14.27 -6.03 -16.49
C MET A 154 -13.50 -7.14 -15.78
N LEU A 155 -13.19 -8.21 -16.52
CA LEU A 155 -12.38 -9.34 -16.07
C LEU A 155 -10.97 -9.22 -16.63
N GLY A 156 -9.98 -9.08 -15.77
CA GLY A 156 -8.58 -9.00 -16.15
C GLY A 156 -7.97 -10.38 -16.39
N ILE A 157 -7.23 -10.52 -17.49
CA ILE A 157 -6.46 -11.69 -17.89
C ILE A 157 -5.00 -11.24 -17.99
N ASP A 158 -4.19 -11.65 -17.02
CA ASP A 158 -2.76 -11.29 -16.96
C ASP A 158 -1.99 -11.95 -18.12
N GLN A 159 -1.26 -11.15 -18.91
CA GLN A 159 -0.45 -11.58 -20.05
C GLN A 159 0.80 -12.38 -19.67
N LYS A 160 1.17 -12.48 -18.38
CA LYS A 160 2.13 -13.50 -17.93
C LYS A 160 1.63 -14.92 -18.16
N HIS A 161 0.32 -15.10 -18.33
CA HIS A 161 -0.29 -16.33 -18.81
C HIS A 161 -0.31 -16.31 -20.34
N ARG A 162 -0.33 -17.48 -20.99
CA ARG A 162 -0.34 -17.62 -22.46
C ARG A 162 -1.60 -16.99 -23.06
N LEU A 163 -1.64 -15.66 -23.20
CA LEU A 163 -2.81 -14.89 -23.64
C LEU A 163 -3.35 -15.47 -24.95
N ASP A 164 -2.48 -15.80 -25.90
CA ASP A 164 -2.83 -16.45 -27.15
C ASP A 164 -3.61 -17.76 -26.95
N ASP A 165 -3.25 -18.57 -25.96
CA ASP A 165 -3.95 -19.82 -25.66
C ASP A 165 -5.33 -19.55 -25.05
N ILE A 166 -5.45 -18.52 -24.22
CA ILE A 166 -6.73 -18.11 -23.63
C ILE A 166 -7.63 -17.54 -24.72
N LEU A 167 -7.11 -16.64 -25.57
CA LEU A 167 -7.83 -16.04 -26.68
C LEU A 167 -8.29 -17.10 -27.70
N LYS A 168 -7.51 -18.15 -27.95
CA LYS A 168 -7.92 -19.30 -28.80
C LYS A 168 -9.05 -20.12 -28.19
N LYS A 169 -9.15 -20.17 -26.86
CA LYS A 169 -10.19 -20.93 -26.14
C LYS A 169 -11.47 -20.13 -25.91
N LEU A 170 -11.40 -18.80 -25.88
CA LEU A 170 -12.57 -17.93 -25.68
C LEU A 170 -13.76 -18.28 -26.59
N PRO A 171 -13.59 -18.55 -27.90
CA PRO A 171 -14.70 -18.95 -28.76
C PRO A 171 -15.31 -20.33 -28.43
N ALA A 172 -14.55 -21.19 -27.73
CA ALA A 172 -14.97 -22.54 -27.36
C ALA A 172 -15.68 -22.60 -25.99
N PHE A 173 -15.75 -21.49 -25.25
CA PHE A 173 -16.49 -21.45 -23.99
C PHE A 173 -17.99 -21.46 -24.26
N GLU A 174 -18.67 -22.49 -23.79
CA GLU A 174 -20.13 -22.55 -23.80
C GLU A 174 -20.68 -21.43 -22.89
N GLY A 175 -21.48 -20.52 -23.46
CA GLY A 175 -21.92 -19.31 -22.75
C GLY A 175 -20.83 -18.21 -22.64
N GLY A 176 -19.72 -18.34 -23.35
CA GLY A 176 -18.61 -17.38 -23.35
C GLY A 176 -17.92 -17.27 -21.99
N VAL A 177 -17.28 -16.12 -21.73
CA VAL A 177 -16.57 -15.86 -20.46
C VAL A 177 -17.50 -15.99 -19.25
N TYR A 178 -18.76 -15.60 -19.39
CA TYR A 178 -19.75 -15.72 -18.32
C TYR A 178 -20.01 -17.18 -17.94
N GLY A 179 -20.21 -18.07 -18.93
CA GLY A 179 -20.41 -19.49 -18.68
C GLY A 179 -19.20 -20.16 -18.02
N GLU A 180 -17.98 -19.78 -18.40
CA GLU A 180 -16.76 -20.28 -17.76
C GLU A 180 -16.62 -19.79 -16.30
N VAL A 181 -16.98 -18.53 -16.01
CA VAL A 181 -17.05 -17.98 -14.65
C VAL A 181 -18.06 -18.77 -13.81
N GLU A 182 -19.26 -19.01 -14.33
CA GLU A 182 -20.30 -19.81 -13.66
C GLU A 182 -19.83 -21.24 -13.37
N ARG A 183 -19.23 -21.90 -14.36
CA ARG A 183 -18.69 -23.26 -14.22
C ARG A 183 -17.62 -23.35 -13.13
N GLN A 184 -16.65 -22.43 -13.13
CA GLN A 184 -15.59 -22.42 -12.12
C GLN A 184 -16.13 -22.10 -10.72
N PHE A 185 -17.07 -21.17 -10.62
CA PHE A 185 -17.72 -20.84 -9.36
C PHE A 185 -18.49 -22.03 -8.79
N ASN A 186 -19.31 -22.70 -9.61
CA ASN A 186 -20.06 -23.89 -9.19
C ASN A 186 -19.12 -25.02 -8.75
N ALA A 187 -18.03 -25.27 -9.47
CA ALA A 187 -17.02 -26.26 -9.07
C ALA A 187 -16.30 -25.91 -7.75
N ALA A 188 -16.26 -24.63 -7.36
CA ALA A 188 -15.77 -24.22 -6.05
C ALA A 188 -16.82 -24.42 -4.95
N ILE A 189 -18.08 -24.08 -5.23
CA ILE A 189 -19.21 -24.29 -4.30
C ILE A 189 -19.43 -25.78 -4.01
N GLU A 190 -19.27 -26.65 -5.01
CA GLU A 190 -19.42 -28.11 -4.83
C GLU A 190 -18.34 -28.73 -3.92
N ASN A 191 -17.23 -28.02 -3.68
CA ASN A 191 -16.14 -28.50 -2.85
C ASN A 191 -16.02 -27.67 -1.56
N PRO A 192 -16.40 -28.22 -0.39
CA PRO A 192 -16.38 -27.52 0.90
C PRO A 192 -15.02 -26.97 1.34
N ASP A 193 -13.92 -27.50 0.81
CA ASP A 193 -12.56 -27.07 1.15
C ASP A 193 -11.98 -26.06 0.15
N ARG A 194 -12.71 -25.79 -0.94
CA ARG A 194 -12.27 -24.86 -1.97
C ARG A 194 -12.93 -23.50 -1.79
N TYR A 195 -12.10 -22.47 -1.71
CA TYR A 195 -12.58 -21.09 -1.64
C TYR A 195 -13.31 -20.68 -2.93
N ALA A 196 -14.53 -20.18 -2.79
CA ALA A 196 -15.30 -19.61 -3.89
C ALA A 196 -14.87 -18.16 -4.15
N ASP A 197 -14.49 -17.86 -5.39
CA ASP A 197 -13.99 -16.53 -5.77
C ASP A 197 -15.07 -15.44 -5.62
N LEU A 198 -14.79 -14.41 -4.83
CA LEU A 198 -15.75 -13.32 -4.56
C LEU A 198 -15.96 -12.37 -5.75
N GLY A 199 -15.00 -12.29 -6.67
CA GLY A 199 -15.15 -11.57 -7.94
C GLY A 199 -16.13 -12.30 -8.86
N PHE A 200 -16.04 -13.62 -8.95
CA PHE A 200 -17.00 -14.45 -9.67
C PHE A 200 -18.39 -14.38 -9.03
N ALA A 201 -18.45 -14.48 -7.70
CA ALA A 201 -19.69 -14.31 -6.95
C ALA A 201 -20.38 -12.96 -7.27
N ARG A 202 -19.61 -11.88 -7.42
CA ARG A 202 -20.15 -10.56 -7.79
C ARG A 202 -20.70 -10.51 -9.21
N ILE A 203 -20.02 -11.16 -10.16
CA ILE A 203 -20.45 -11.22 -11.57
C ILE A 203 -21.74 -12.03 -11.73
N LEU A 204 -21.89 -13.08 -10.91
CA LEU A 204 -23.03 -14.00 -10.90
C LEU A 204 -24.17 -13.55 -9.97
N ASP A 205 -23.99 -12.44 -9.24
CA ASP A 205 -24.92 -11.95 -8.21
C ASP A 205 -25.20 -12.98 -7.08
N ARG A 206 -24.17 -13.73 -6.68
CA ARG A 206 -24.21 -14.83 -5.68
C ARG A 206 -23.26 -14.57 -4.50
N MET A 207 -23.11 -13.30 -4.11
CA MET A 207 -22.19 -12.88 -3.05
C MET A 207 -22.52 -13.48 -1.69
N GLU A 208 -23.79 -13.60 -1.33
CA GLU A 208 -24.19 -14.16 -0.03
C GLU A 208 -23.85 -15.65 0.06
N GLU A 209 -24.10 -16.41 -1.00
CA GLU A 209 -23.77 -17.82 -1.10
C GLU A 209 -22.25 -18.05 -0.99
N ALA A 210 -21.44 -17.29 -1.72
CA ALA A 210 -19.99 -17.39 -1.64
C ALA A 210 -19.46 -17.07 -0.24
N ARG A 211 -20.02 -16.07 0.45
CA ARG A 211 -19.64 -15.73 1.83
C ARG A 211 -20.00 -16.86 2.79
N ALA A 212 -21.20 -17.43 2.68
CA ALA A 212 -21.63 -18.53 3.52
C ALA A 212 -20.74 -19.78 3.32
N HIS A 213 -20.41 -20.12 2.08
CA HIS A 213 -19.49 -21.22 1.74
C HIS A 213 -18.08 -20.99 2.28
N ASN A 214 -17.55 -19.77 2.14
CA ASN A 214 -16.19 -19.44 2.53
C ASN A 214 -16.00 -19.26 4.04
N ALA A 215 -17.07 -18.96 4.80
CA ALA A 215 -16.99 -18.73 6.25
C ALA A 215 -16.28 -19.86 7.02
N PRO A 216 -16.67 -21.14 6.91
CA PRO A 216 -15.99 -22.23 7.63
C PRO A 216 -14.54 -22.44 7.17
N ILE A 217 -14.21 -22.12 5.92
CA ILE A 217 -12.82 -22.21 5.41
C ILE A 217 -11.94 -21.14 6.06
N ILE A 218 -12.47 -19.92 6.21
CA ILE A 218 -11.78 -18.81 6.85
C ILE A 218 -11.56 -19.12 8.33
N GLU A 219 -12.60 -19.55 9.04
CA GLU A 219 -12.53 -19.90 10.47
C GLU A 219 -11.48 -20.99 10.73
N ARG A 220 -11.45 -22.04 9.91
CA ARG A 220 -10.44 -23.10 10.03
C ARG A 220 -9.02 -22.57 9.84
N ARG A 221 -8.80 -21.71 8.84
CA ARG A 221 -7.48 -21.12 8.57
C ARG A 221 -7.02 -20.17 9.67
N GLU A 222 -7.95 -19.42 10.25
CA GLU A 222 -7.68 -18.55 11.40
C GLU A 222 -7.28 -19.40 12.62
N ALA A 223 -8.02 -20.46 12.92
CA ALA A 223 -7.68 -21.39 14.00
C ALA A 223 -6.32 -22.09 13.79
N GLU A 224 -6.03 -22.55 12.57
CA GLU A 224 -4.73 -23.14 12.22
C GLU A 224 -3.58 -22.13 12.40
N TYR A 225 -3.80 -20.88 12.00
CA TYR A 225 -2.82 -19.81 12.19
C TYR A 225 -2.59 -19.51 13.68
N GLU A 226 -3.65 -19.41 14.48
CA GLU A 226 -3.55 -19.21 15.93
C GLU A 226 -2.82 -20.36 16.62
N GLN A 227 -3.14 -21.61 16.28
CA GLN A 227 -2.45 -22.79 16.79
C GLN A 227 -0.96 -22.76 16.46
N HIS A 228 -0.61 -22.47 15.20
CA HIS A 228 0.79 -22.34 14.80
C HIS A 228 1.54 -21.27 15.59
N GLN A 229 0.88 -20.14 15.91
CA GLN A 229 1.47 -19.08 16.71
C GLN A 229 1.69 -19.48 18.16
N ILE A 230 0.72 -20.20 18.76
CA ILE A 230 0.86 -20.74 20.11
C ILE A 230 2.02 -21.75 20.16
N GLU A 231 2.07 -22.70 19.22
CA GLU A 231 3.13 -23.70 19.13
C GLU A 231 4.52 -23.06 18.98
N HIS A 232 4.63 -22.04 18.12
CA HIS A 232 5.87 -21.29 17.96
C HIS A 232 6.28 -20.56 19.24
N ALA A 233 5.34 -19.92 19.92
CA ALA A 233 5.60 -19.21 21.18
C ALA A 233 6.02 -20.19 22.29
N GLU A 234 5.35 -21.33 22.41
CA GLU A 234 5.71 -22.39 23.37
C GLU A 234 7.08 -22.98 23.08
N GLN A 235 7.44 -23.17 21.81
CA GLN A 235 8.76 -23.62 21.42
C GLN A 235 9.83 -22.58 21.76
N GLU A 236 9.59 -21.30 21.47
CA GLU A 236 10.52 -20.21 21.81
C GLU A 236 10.71 -20.08 23.34
N CYS A 237 9.64 -20.22 24.12
CA CYS A 237 9.72 -20.25 25.58
C CYS A 237 10.55 -21.42 26.08
N ARG A 238 10.31 -22.65 25.58
CA ARG A 238 11.09 -23.83 25.95
C ARG A 238 12.57 -23.70 25.59
N GLU A 239 12.88 -23.14 24.42
CA GLU A 239 14.26 -22.89 24.00
C GLU A 239 14.95 -21.85 24.90
N LYS A 240 14.25 -20.77 25.28
CA LYS A 240 14.77 -19.78 26.22
C LYS A 240 15.01 -20.36 27.60
N GLU A 241 14.05 -21.11 28.14
CA GLU A 241 14.19 -21.78 29.44
C GLU A 241 15.33 -22.80 29.45
N ALA A 242 15.48 -23.59 28.38
CA ALA A 242 16.59 -24.54 28.24
C ALA A 242 17.94 -23.83 28.15
N ALA A 243 18.03 -22.75 27.37
CA ALA A 243 19.25 -21.94 27.25
C ALA A 243 19.63 -21.23 28.56
N GLU A 244 18.64 -20.80 29.35
CA GLU A 244 18.84 -20.19 30.67
C GLU A 244 19.29 -21.24 31.71
N LYS A 245 18.72 -22.45 31.67
CA LYS A 245 19.16 -23.57 32.51
C LYS A 245 20.58 -24.00 32.17
N GLU A 246 20.89 -24.19 30.88
CA GLU A 246 22.25 -24.51 30.43
C GLU A 246 23.25 -23.44 30.88
N TYR A 247 22.87 -22.16 30.75
CA TYR A 247 23.66 -21.04 31.24
C TYR A 247 23.93 -21.12 32.74
N THR A 248 22.88 -21.25 33.55
CA THR A 248 22.95 -21.29 35.01
C THR A 248 23.78 -22.48 35.51
N GLU A 249 23.56 -23.67 34.94
CA GLU A 249 24.32 -24.89 35.27
C GLU A 249 25.80 -24.76 34.90
N ALA A 250 26.12 -24.16 33.74
CA ALA A 250 27.50 -23.96 33.32
C ALA A 250 28.24 -22.98 34.24
N ILE A 251 27.57 -21.90 34.67
CA ILE A 251 28.12 -20.94 35.65
C ILE A 251 28.36 -21.63 36.99
N ALA A 252 27.36 -22.32 37.55
CA ALA A 252 27.48 -23.02 38.84
C ALA A 252 28.58 -24.09 38.82
N LYS A 253 28.70 -24.83 37.71
CA LYS A 253 29.77 -25.82 37.52
C LYS A 253 31.14 -25.15 37.46
N ALA A 254 31.27 -24.02 36.78
CA ALA A 254 32.52 -23.27 36.70
C ALA A 254 32.92 -22.67 38.05
N GLU A 255 31.96 -22.13 38.82
CA GLU A 255 32.15 -21.65 40.20
C GLU A 255 32.69 -22.78 41.09
N LYS A 256 32.03 -23.95 41.08
CA LYS A 256 32.46 -25.12 41.85
C LYS A 256 33.86 -25.60 41.47
N ALA A 257 34.16 -25.69 40.18
CA ALA A 257 35.47 -26.09 39.69
C ALA A 257 36.56 -25.09 40.08
N LEU A 258 36.25 -23.78 40.05
CA LEU A 258 37.17 -22.72 40.48
C LEU A 258 37.53 -22.86 41.96
N LEU A 259 36.55 -23.10 42.82
CA LEU A 259 36.74 -23.27 44.27
C LEU A 259 37.49 -24.56 44.62
N ALA A 260 37.24 -25.65 43.90
CA ALA A 260 37.97 -26.91 44.06
C ALA A 260 39.42 -26.85 43.50
N GLY A 261 39.77 -25.75 42.83
CA GLY A 261 41.02 -25.59 42.09
C GLY A 261 41.18 -26.59 40.95
N GLU A 262 40.07 -27.04 40.37
CA GLU A 262 40.02 -27.88 39.17
C GLU A 262 40.19 -27.05 37.90
N THR A 263 40.30 -27.73 36.74
CA THR A 263 40.38 -27.05 35.45
C THR A 263 39.02 -26.52 35.01
N VAL A 264 38.89 -25.21 34.90
CA VAL A 264 37.75 -24.50 34.33
C VAL A 264 37.96 -24.33 32.83
N ALA A 265 37.09 -24.93 32.03
CA ALA A 265 37.07 -24.76 30.58
C ALA A 265 36.38 -23.46 30.16
N ASN A 266 36.72 -22.93 28.98
CA ASN A 266 36.10 -21.73 28.41
C ASN A 266 35.34 -22.04 27.10
N PRO A 267 34.27 -22.86 27.15
CA PRO A 267 33.41 -23.07 25.98
C PRO A 267 32.57 -21.81 25.68
N LYS A 268 31.92 -21.81 24.51
CA LYS A 268 30.91 -20.80 24.19
C LYS A 268 29.52 -21.31 24.61
N ILE A 269 28.87 -20.61 25.53
CA ILE A 269 27.47 -20.86 25.92
C ILE A 269 26.62 -19.71 25.37
N ASN A 270 25.56 -20.03 24.63
CA ASN A 270 24.73 -19.05 23.92
C ASN A 270 25.56 -18.07 23.05
N GLY A 271 26.61 -18.60 22.41
CA GLY A 271 27.53 -17.84 21.55
C GLY A 271 28.57 -16.97 22.28
N LYS A 272 28.57 -16.92 23.61
CA LYS A 272 29.46 -16.09 24.43
C LYS A 272 30.43 -16.94 25.25
N SER A 273 31.61 -16.41 25.56
CA SER A 273 32.59 -17.09 26.43
C SER A 273 32.02 -17.30 27.83
N LEU A 274 31.99 -18.55 28.29
CA LEU A 274 31.55 -18.92 29.64
C LEU A 274 32.33 -18.13 30.70
N LEU A 275 33.63 -17.95 30.48
CA LEU A 275 34.46 -17.26 31.46
C LEU A 275 34.15 -15.76 31.54
N LEU A 276 33.93 -15.08 30.41
CA LEU A 276 33.51 -13.68 30.42
C LEU A 276 32.13 -13.48 31.04
N GLN A 277 31.23 -14.45 30.86
CA GLN A 277 29.94 -14.45 31.54
C GLN A 277 30.11 -14.63 33.05
N LEU A 278 30.95 -15.56 33.48
CA LEU A 278 31.28 -15.76 34.88
C LEU A 278 31.86 -14.49 35.52
N PHE A 279 32.79 -13.80 34.86
CA PHE A 279 33.29 -12.50 35.32
C PHE A 279 32.17 -11.46 35.48
N ARG A 280 31.21 -11.45 34.56
CA ARG A 280 30.07 -10.51 34.58
C ARG A 280 29.12 -10.79 35.73
N GLU A 281 28.79 -12.06 36.01
CA GLU A 281 27.92 -12.44 37.13
C GLU A 281 28.48 -12.00 38.50
N HIS A 282 29.81 -11.94 38.60
CA HIS A 282 30.50 -11.46 39.80
C HIS A 282 30.85 -9.97 39.74
N ASN A 283 30.28 -9.20 38.80
CA ASN A 283 30.52 -7.77 38.62
C ASN A 283 32.01 -7.39 38.45
N ILE A 284 32.79 -8.25 37.79
CA ILE A 284 34.21 -8.02 37.52
C ILE A 284 34.39 -7.68 36.05
N GLU A 285 34.78 -6.43 35.78
CA GLU A 285 35.08 -5.99 34.42
C GLU A 285 36.55 -6.20 34.07
N LEU A 286 36.77 -6.92 32.97
CA LEU A 286 38.10 -7.04 32.35
C LEU A 286 38.26 -5.98 31.25
N PRO A 287 39.47 -5.43 31.02
CA PRO A 287 39.72 -4.54 29.89
C PRO A 287 39.38 -5.18 28.54
N LEU A 288 38.87 -4.41 27.57
CA LEU A 288 38.43 -4.92 26.25
C LEU A 288 39.48 -5.78 25.55
N ARG A 289 40.76 -5.40 25.63
CA ARG A 289 41.87 -6.17 25.06
C ARG A 289 41.99 -7.56 25.69
N THR A 290 41.78 -7.66 27.01
CA THR A 290 41.78 -8.92 27.76
C THR A 290 40.56 -9.75 27.42
N GLN A 291 39.38 -9.13 27.26
CA GLN A 291 38.18 -9.85 26.81
C GLN A 291 38.37 -10.46 25.42
N GLY A 292 38.95 -9.70 24.49
CA GLY A 292 39.31 -10.20 23.16
C GLY A 292 40.31 -11.36 23.21
N TRP A 293 41.27 -11.32 24.14
CA TRP A 293 42.19 -12.43 24.36
C TRP A 293 41.49 -13.66 24.94
N VAL A 294 40.63 -13.51 25.94
CA VAL A 294 39.84 -14.63 26.52
C VAL A 294 39.00 -15.32 25.43
N ASN A 295 38.37 -14.57 24.54
CA ASN A 295 37.53 -15.13 23.47
C ASN A 295 38.32 -15.92 22.42
N ASN A 296 39.54 -15.50 22.10
CA ASN A 296 40.28 -16.02 20.94
C ASN A 296 41.45 -16.93 21.30
N SER A 297 41.91 -16.88 22.55
CA SER A 297 43.22 -17.45 22.93
C SER A 297 43.15 -18.35 24.15
N LEU A 298 42.15 -18.25 25.02
CA LEU A 298 42.06 -19.06 26.23
C LEU A 298 41.14 -20.27 26.04
N SER A 299 41.68 -21.48 26.24
CA SER A 299 40.92 -22.72 26.21
C SER A 299 40.45 -23.16 27.60
N SER A 300 41.32 -23.10 28.60
CA SER A 300 41.01 -23.48 29.99
C SER A 300 42.04 -22.93 30.97
N PHE A 301 41.71 -22.89 32.25
CA PHE A 301 42.64 -22.55 33.33
C PHE A 301 42.34 -23.32 34.62
N SER A 302 43.28 -23.32 35.56
CA SER A 302 43.07 -23.75 36.94
C SER A 302 43.82 -22.80 37.88
N TYR A 303 43.25 -22.56 39.05
CA TYR A 303 43.81 -21.69 40.08
C TYR A 303 43.69 -22.37 41.44
N ARG A 304 44.79 -22.53 42.15
CA ARG A 304 44.81 -23.11 43.50
C ARG A 304 45.98 -22.52 44.29
N ASP A 305 45.71 -22.02 45.50
CA ASP A 305 46.74 -21.56 46.44
C ASP A 305 47.79 -20.62 45.82
N GLY A 306 47.35 -19.66 45.00
CA GLY A 306 48.23 -18.71 44.30
C GLY A 306 48.96 -19.27 43.08
N CYS A 307 48.80 -20.56 42.77
CA CYS A 307 49.35 -21.20 41.58
C CYS A 307 48.33 -21.17 40.43
N PHE A 308 48.74 -20.59 39.30
CA PHE A 308 47.91 -20.45 38.12
C PHE A 308 48.45 -21.29 36.96
N GLN A 309 47.58 -22.08 36.32
CA GLN A 309 47.89 -22.81 35.10
C GLN A 309 46.83 -22.52 34.05
N ALA A 310 47.24 -22.30 32.80
CA ALA A 310 46.31 -22.11 31.69
C ALA A 310 46.76 -22.82 30.43
N ARG A 311 45.75 -23.28 29.67
CA ARG A 311 45.91 -23.70 28.29
C ARG A 311 45.44 -22.55 27.41
N CYS A 312 46.39 -21.85 26.81
CA CYS A 312 46.10 -20.73 25.92
C CYS A 312 47.11 -20.64 24.77
N CYS A 313 46.68 -20.02 23.67
CA CYS A 313 47.56 -19.64 22.57
C CYS A 313 48.16 -18.25 22.85
N GLY A 314 49.49 -18.16 22.97
CA GLY A 314 50.19 -16.90 23.22
C GLY A 314 50.53 -16.66 24.69
N ARG A 315 50.93 -15.42 25.03
CA ARG A 315 51.32 -15.05 26.40
C ARG A 315 50.11 -14.87 27.30
N LEU A 316 50.25 -15.34 28.53
CA LEU A 316 49.28 -15.15 29.59
C LEU A 316 49.21 -13.67 29.99
N SER A 317 48.02 -13.17 30.30
CA SER A 317 47.77 -11.77 30.66
C SER A 317 47.76 -11.58 32.17
N ASP A 318 48.59 -10.69 32.70
CA ASP A 318 48.62 -10.35 34.13
C ASP A 318 47.28 -9.77 34.61
N LEU A 319 46.64 -8.95 33.77
CA LEU A 319 45.32 -8.38 34.03
C LEU A 319 44.25 -9.47 34.13
N PHE A 320 44.39 -10.55 33.37
CA PHE A 320 43.51 -11.69 33.45
C PHE A 320 43.75 -12.50 34.73
N MET A 321 45.01 -12.78 35.08
CA MET A 321 45.35 -13.48 36.33
C MET A 321 44.84 -12.71 37.57
N ASN A 322 45.05 -11.40 37.62
CA ASN A 322 44.51 -10.54 38.67
C ASN A 322 42.97 -10.58 38.70
N GLY A 323 42.33 -10.66 37.53
CA GLY A 323 40.90 -10.90 37.42
C GLY A 323 40.48 -12.21 38.07
N ILE A 324 41.17 -13.32 37.80
CA ILE A 324 40.86 -14.64 38.36
C ILE A 324 40.97 -14.66 39.88
N ILE A 325 41.96 -13.96 40.46
CA ILE A 325 42.08 -13.83 41.92
C ILE A 325 40.83 -13.18 42.50
N ARG A 326 40.43 -12.03 41.95
CA ARG A 326 39.20 -11.31 42.36
C ARG A 326 37.95 -12.15 42.17
N LEU A 327 37.91 -12.93 41.08
CA LEU A 327 36.79 -13.81 40.78
C LEU A 327 36.69 -14.92 41.82
N HIS A 328 37.80 -15.60 42.12
CA HIS A 328 37.86 -16.64 43.14
C HIS A 328 37.40 -16.10 44.51
N GLU A 329 37.87 -14.91 44.92
CA GLU A 329 37.41 -14.25 46.15
C GLU A 329 35.91 -13.94 46.14
N ALA A 330 35.38 -13.44 45.02
CA ALA A 330 33.95 -13.16 44.87
C ALA A 330 33.08 -14.42 44.94
N VAL A 331 33.52 -15.51 44.28
CA VAL A 331 32.83 -16.81 44.33
C VAL A 331 32.85 -17.38 45.76
N LEU A 332 33.99 -17.32 46.46
CA LEU A 332 34.09 -17.74 47.86
C LEU A 332 33.12 -16.96 48.75
N THR A 333 33.10 -15.64 48.58
CA THR A 333 32.21 -14.76 49.35
C THR A 333 30.74 -15.13 49.12
N LYS A 334 30.35 -15.32 47.85
CA LYS A 334 29.00 -15.76 47.47
C LYS A 334 28.62 -17.10 48.11
N GLN A 335 29.54 -18.07 48.13
CA GLN A 335 29.29 -19.37 48.74
C GLN A 335 29.11 -19.26 50.27
N GLN A 336 29.95 -18.49 50.95
CA GLN A 336 29.83 -18.25 52.40
C GLN A 336 28.50 -17.59 52.76
N PHE A 337 28.00 -16.66 51.95
CA PHE A 337 26.68 -16.08 52.15
C PHE A 337 25.56 -17.12 52.00
N LEU A 338 25.61 -17.97 50.97
CA LEU A 338 24.61 -19.02 50.75
C LEU A 338 24.58 -20.08 51.86
N GLU A 339 25.76 -20.43 52.40
CA GLU A 339 25.88 -21.38 53.52
C GLU A 339 25.30 -20.78 54.81
N ASN A 340 25.58 -19.51 55.10
CA ASN A 340 25.03 -18.83 56.29
C ASN A 340 23.50 -18.68 56.21
N THR A 341 22.93 -18.33 55.05
CA THR A 341 21.47 -18.20 54.89
C THR A 341 20.72 -19.52 55.03
N ASN A 342 21.29 -20.64 54.58
CA ASN A 342 20.68 -21.96 54.77
C ASN A 342 20.74 -22.42 56.24
N THR A 343 21.76 -21.99 56.98
CA THR A 343 21.89 -22.31 58.42
C THR A 343 20.85 -21.55 59.24
N ASP A 344 20.55 -20.30 58.87
CA ASP A 344 19.51 -19.49 59.50
C ASP A 344 18.08 -20.04 59.22
N GLU A 345 17.82 -20.62 58.04
CA GLU A 345 16.53 -21.25 57.72
C GLU A 345 16.31 -22.58 58.47
N GLU A 346 17.35 -23.41 58.66
CA GLU A 346 17.28 -24.64 59.46
C GLU A 346 17.14 -24.38 60.97
N GLU A 347 17.73 -23.29 61.51
CA GLU A 347 17.53 -22.88 62.91
C GLU A 347 16.09 -22.37 63.18
N ILE A 348 15.44 -21.72 62.20
CA ILE A 348 14.05 -21.26 62.33
C ILE A 348 13.05 -22.41 62.33
N GLU A 349 13.28 -23.49 61.56
CA GLU A 349 12.43 -24.69 61.59
C GLU A 349 12.61 -25.51 62.88
N ALA A 350 13.80 -25.48 63.50
CA ALA A 350 14.09 -26.20 64.73
C ALA A 350 13.49 -25.56 66.00
N ASP A 351 13.25 -24.25 66.00
CA ASP A 351 12.68 -23.49 67.14
C ASP A 351 11.14 -23.32 67.07
N ALA A 352 10.49 -23.86 66.04
CA ALA A 352 9.03 -23.91 65.95
C ALA A 352 8.46 -25.02 66.87
N VAL A 353 8.37 -24.73 68.17
CA VAL A 353 7.64 -25.54 69.14
C VAL A 353 6.19 -25.74 68.67
N PRO A 354 5.63 -26.96 68.67
CA PRO A 354 4.21 -27.16 68.32
C PRO A 354 3.35 -26.49 69.40
N CYS A 355 2.60 -25.46 69.04
CA CYS A 355 1.51 -24.95 69.88
C CYS A 355 0.46 -26.06 70.01
N GLU A 356 0.31 -26.59 71.22
CA GLU A 356 -0.79 -27.50 71.55
C GLU A 356 -2.14 -26.81 71.29
N ASP A 357 -2.91 -27.46 70.44
CA ASP A 357 -4.26 -27.10 70.05
C ASP A 357 -5.21 -27.27 71.24
N ASN A 358 -5.50 -26.17 71.95
CA ASN A 358 -6.57 -26.14 72.93
C ASN A 358 -7.90 -26.05 72.19
N GLY A 359 -8.43 -27.23 71.89
CA GLY A 359 -9.69 -27.41 71.20
C GLY A 359 -10.85 -26.66 71.85
N ILE A 360 -11.62 -26.02 70.98
CA ILE A 360 -13.02 -25.66 71.23
C ILE A 360 -13.80 -26.03 69.96
N GLU A 361 -14.46 -27.18 70.00
CA GLU A 361 -15.68 -27.45 69.22
C GLU A 361 -16.91 -27.05 70.06
N PRO A 362 -18.11 -26.85 69.46
CA PRO A 362 -18.44 -26.56 68.06
C PRO A 362 -19.12 -25.20 67.85
#